data_AF-A0A972Z971-F1
#
_entry.id   AF-A0A972Z971-F1
#
_cell.length_a   1.000
_cell.length_b   1.000
_cell.length_c   1.000
_cell.angle_alpha   90.00
_cell.angle_beta   90.00
_cell.angle_gamma   90.00
#
_symmetry.space_group_name_H-M   'P 1'
#
loop_
_entity.id
_entity.type
_entity.pdbx_description
1 polymer ?
#
loop_
_entity_poly.entity_id
_entity_poly.type
_entity_poly.pdbx_seq_one_letter_code
_entity_poly.pdbx_strand_id
1 'polypeptide(L)'
;VQDVAGLKVLEDVCHEYLKLFGYEDMFISIATHEWMQAFPPDEAKASSVIAMGGIIAALAGATQVITKTTEEFEGIPTKEANAGGLRATKMAINMIGDRRLPVDDEVRQEMEIIRMEACSILDRTLELGDGDIAIGAVRGFEAGVIDVPWAPNRHSKGMVIPVRDAKRAVRYLEFGDLPFSKEVKEYHKAKLKEREVKENRKMDYETAIFDVSEISQFI
;
A
#
# COMPACT_ATOMS: atom_id res chain seq x y z
N VAL A 1 -7.02 -3.44 -8.23
CA VAL A 1 -5.88 -4.15 -8.86
C VAL A 1 -4.63 -4.01 -8.02
N GLN A 2 -4.07 -2.81 -7.85
CA GLN A 2 -2.85 -2.58 -7.06
C GLN A 2 -2.89 -3.20 -5.66
N ASP A 3 -3.95 -2.99 -4.88
CA ASP A 3 -4.04 -3.56 -3.52
C ASP A 3 -3.98 -5.09 -3.52
N VAL A 4 -4.68 -5.73 -4.47
CA VAL A 4 -4.68 -7.19 -4.61
C VAL A 4 -3.31 -7.71 -5.06
N ALA A 5 -2.68 -7.02 -6.02
CA ALA A 5 -1.33 -7.35 -6.48
C ALA A 5 -0.32 -7.24 -5.33
N GLY A 6 -0.38 -6.15 -4.56
CA GLY A 6 0.50 -5.92 -3.42
C GLY A 6 0.38 -7.00 -2.34
N LEU A 7 -0.84 -7.43 -2.02
CA LEU A 7 -1.05 -8.48 -1.01
C LEU A 7 -0.54 -9.85 -1.47
N LYS A 8 -0.70 -10.18 -2.75
CA LYS A 8 -0.14 -11.42 -3.32
C LYS A 8 1.38 -11.40 -3.32
N VAL A 9 1.98 -10.30 -3.77
CA VAL A 9 3.44 -10.17 -3.79
C VAL A 9 4.03 -10.17 -2.38
N LEU A 10 3.35 -9.53 -1.41
CA LEU A 10 3.77 -9.54 -0.01
C LEU A 10 3.91 -10.97 0.53
N GLU A 11 2.91 -11.83 0.29
CA GLU A 11 2.95 -13.24 0.70
C GLU A 11 4.10 -13.99 0.03
N ASP A 12 4.22 -13.88 -1.30
CA ASP A 12 5.25 -14.58 -2.05
C ASP A 12 6.67 -14.15 -1.65
N VAL A 13 6.91 -12.84 -1.55
CA VAL A 13 8.23 -12.28 -1.17
C VAL A 13 8.56 -12.65 0.27
N CYS A 14 7.59 -12.63 1.18
CA CYS A 14 7.83 -13.06 2.56
C CYS A 14 8.28 -14.52 2.63
N HIS A 15 7.59 -15.43 1.93
CA HIS A 15 8.00 -16.83 1.84
C HIS A 15 9.38 -17.00 1.22
N GLU A 16 9.68 -16.28 0.14
CA GLU A 16 10.97 -16.34 -0.55
C GLU A 16 12.13 -15.95 0.37
N TYR A 17 12.04 -14.80 1.04
CA TYR A 17 13.11 -14.35 1.93
C TYR A 17 13.22 -15.22 3.19
N LEU A 18 12.10 -15.67 3.78
CA LEU A 18 12.16 -16.60 4.92
C LEU A 18 12.89 -17.89 4.54
N LYS A 19 12.61 -18.44 3.35
CA LYS A 19 13.29 -19.62 2.84
C LYS A 19 14.79 -19.38 2.62
N LEU A 20 15.19 -18.20 2.11
CA LEU A 20 16.60 -17.85 1.96
C LEU A 20 17.37 -17.90 3.30
N PHE A 21 16.69 -17.62 4.41
CA PHE A 21 17.26 -17.72 5.76
C PHE A 21 17.04 -19.09 6.44
N GLY A 22 16.55 -20.09 5.71
CA GLY A 22 16.36 -21.45 6.22
C GLY A 22 15.07 -21.68 7.00
N TYR A 23 14.11 -20.75 6.95
CA TYR A 23 12.80 -20.91 7.57
C TYR A 23 11.79 -21.45 6.53
N GLU A 24 11.65 -22.78 6.46
CA GLU A 24 10.83 -23.43 5.42
C GLU A 24 9.38 -23.73 5.84
N ASP A 25 9.13 -23.94 7.14
CA ASP A 25 7.84 -24.41 7.66
C ASP A 25 7.05 -23.30 8.39
N MET A 26 7.07 -22.08 7.86
CA MET A 26 6.36 -20.95 8.44
C MET A 26 4.92 -20.86 7.94
N PHE A 27 3.97 -20.81 8.87
CA PHE A 27 2.61 -20.36 8.56
C PHE A 27 2.57 -18.84 8.46
N ILE A 28 2.23 -18.31 7.30
CA ILE A 28 2.11 -16.87 7.05
C ILE A 28 0.63 -16.52 6.91
N SER A 29 0.21 -15.49 7.64
CA SER A 29 -1.12 -14.90 7.52
C SER A 29 -1.00 -13.46 7.02
N ILE A 30 -1.84 -13.08 6.08
CA ILE A 30 -1.87 -11.71 5.54
C ILE A 30 -3.00 -10.94 6.19
N ALA A 31 -2.65 -9.85 6.86
CA ALA A 31 -3.61 -8.90 7.42
C ALA A 31 -3.66 -7.65 6.54
N THR A 32 -4.88 -7.23 6.19
CA THR A 32 -5.12 -5.94 5.51
C THR A 32 -5.66 -4.93 6.49
N HIS A 33 -5.28 -3.67 6.29
CA HIS A 33 -5.97 -2.56 6.91
C HIS A 33 -6.90 -1.96 5.86
N GLU A 34 -8.13 -1.62 6.26
CA GLU A 34 -8.93 -0.70 5.46
C GLU A 34 -8.22 0.66 5.38
N TRP A 35 -8.80 1.62 4.65
CA TRP A 35 -8.18 2.93 4.43
C TRP A 35 -7.56 3.52 5.71
N MET A 36 -6.30 3.96 5.63
CA MET A 36 -5.52 4.40 6.80
C MET A 36 -5.28 5.91 6.84
N GLN A 37 -5.84 6.67 5.90
CA GLN A 37 -5.76 8.14 5.92
C GLN A 37 -7.10 8.75 6.30
N ALA A 38 -7.23 10.08 6.13
CA ALA A 38 -8.43 10.83 6.47
C ALA A 38 -9.70 10.21 5.88
N PHE A 39 -10.71 10.06 6.73
CA PHE A 39 -12.05 9.60 6.37
C PHE A 39 -12.97 10.76 6.04
N PRO A 40 -13.99 10.56 5.18
CA PRO A 40 -15.04 11.54 5.00
C PRO A 40 -15.87 11.69 6.29
N PRO A 41 -16.30 12.90 6.67
CA PRO A 41 -17.13 13.14 7.85
C PRO A 41 -18.56 12.61 7.72
N ASP A 42 -19.02 12.38 6.49
CA ASP A 42 -20.35 11.81 6.24
C ASP A 42 -20.33 10.29 6.47
N GLU A 43 -21.23 9.80 7.33
CA GLU A 43 -21.25 8.38 7.73
C GLU A 43 -21.52 7.43 6.55
N ALA A 44 -22.33 7.82 5.57
CA ALA A 44 -22.64 6.98 4.42
C ALA A 44 -21.42 6.85 3.50
N LYS A 45 -20.69 7.95 3.31
CA LYS A 45 -19.40 7.94 2.61
C LYS A 45 -18.36 7.11 3.37
N ALA A 46 -18.25 7.29 4.69
CA ALA A 46 -17.32 6.53 5.52
C ALA A 46 -17.63 5.02 5.46
N SER A 47 -18.91 4.65 5.55
CA SER A 47 -19.39 3.27 5.40
C SER A 47 -19.03 2.67 4.03
N SER A 48 -19.03 3.49 2.97
CA SER A 48 -18.63 3.05 1.63
C SER A 48 -17.13 2.74 1.54
N VAL A 49 -16.29 3.55 2.22
CA VAL A 49 -14.84 3.29 2.34
C VAL A 49 -14.58 1.97 3.08
N ILE A 50 -15.27 1.74 4.20
CA ILE A 50 -15.20 0.51 5.00
C ILE A 50 -15.60 -0.71 4.15
N ALA A 51 -16.77 -0.65 3.50
CA ALA A 51 -17.26 -1.75 2.67
C ALA A 51 -16.30 -2.07 1.52
N MET A 52 -15.69 -1.05 0.88
CA MET A 52 -14.69 -1.25 -0.16
C MET A 52 -13.45 -1.97 0.38
N GLY A 53 -12.97 -1.63 1.58
CA GLY A 53 -11.86 -2.32 2.22
C GLY A 53 -12.16 -3.80 2.47
N GLY A 54 -13.36 -4.14 2.92
CA GLY A 54 -13.83 -5.53 3.03
C GLY A 54 -13.88 -6.28 1.69
N ILE A 55 -14.34 -5.62 0.62
CA ILE A 55 -14.35 -6.19 -0.74
C ILE A 55 -12.92 -6.48 -1.21
N ILE A 56 -12.00 -5.52 -1.08
CA ILE A 56 -10.60 -5.67 -1.49
C ILE A 56 -9.93 -6.81 -0.71
N ALA A 57 -10.12 -6.87 0.60
CA ALA A 57 -9.58 -7.94 1.45
C ALA A 57 -10.06 -9.33 1.00
N ALA A 58 -11.36 -9.48 0.72
CA ALA A 58 -11.94 -10.73 0.25
C ALA A 58 -11.41 -11.13 -1.13
N LEU A 59 -11.33 -10.17 -2.07
CA LEU A 59 -10.82 -10.41 -3.42
C LEU A 59 -9.33 -10.77 -3.44
N ALA A 60 -8.55 -10.20 -2.52
CA ALA A 60 -7.13 -10.52 -2.33
C ALA A 60 -6.93 -11.90 -1.68
N GLY A 61 -7.90 -12.37 -0.90
CA GLY A 61 -7.76 -13.58 -0.09
C GLY A 61 -7.00 -13.34 1.21
N ALA A 62 -7.09 -12.14 1.78
CA ALA A 62 -6.48 -11.82 3.06
C ALA A 62 -7.00 -12.73 4.18
N THR A 63 -6.12 -13.12 5.10
CA THR A 63 -6.47 -13.94 6.28
C THR A 63 -7.25 -13.12 7.30
N GLN A 64 -6.92 -11.85 7.44
CA GLN A 64 -7.55 -10.92 8.38
C GLN A 64 -7.73 -9.54 7.74
N VAL A 65 -8.78 -8.82 8.13
CA VAL A 65 -8.96 -7.40 7.84
C VAL A 65 -9.17 -6.62 9.14
N ILE A 66 -8.49 -5.49 9.26
CA ILE A 66 -8.65 -4.52 10.35
C ILE A 66 -9.67 -3.49 9.89
N THR A 67 -10.87 -3.57 10.46
CA THR A 67 -12.00 -2.69 10.12
C THR A 67 -11.84 -1.28 10.70
N LYS A 68 -12.47 -0.31 10.03
CA LYS A 68 -12.58 1.09 10.44
C LYS A 68 -14.02 1.42 10.84
N THR A 69 -14.23 2.67 11.26
CA THR A 69 -15.53 3.12 11.77
C THR A 69 -15.97 4.39 11.05
N THR A 70 -17.27 4.69 11.10
CA THR A 70 -17.82 5.93 10.54
C THR A 70 -17.35 7.17 11.30
N GLU A 71 -16.89 6.99 12.54
CA GLU A 71 -16.40 8.06 13.43
C GLU A 71 -14.89 8.31 13.26
N GLU A 72 -14.22 7.69 12.27
CA GLU A 72 -12.76 7.82 12.04
C GLU A 72 -12.32 9.27 11.74
N PHE A 73 -13.22 10.12 11.24
CA PHE A 73 -12.96 11.55 11.07
C PHE A 73 -13.00 12.33 12.40
N GLU A 74 -13.75 11.86 13.39
CA GLU A 74 -13.99 12.58 14.65
C GLU A 74 -13.02 12.18 15.76
N GLY A 75 -12.78 10.87 15.95
CA GLY A 75 -11.94 10.39 17.04
C GLY A 75 -12.11 8.91 17.36
N ILE A 76 -11.87 8.54 18.62
CA ILE A 76 -12.01 7.15 19.08
C ILE A 76 -13.49 6.76 19.02
N PRO A 77 -13.83 5.63 18.36
CA PRO A 77 -15.22 5.30 18.11
C PRO A 77 -15.96 4.83 19.36
N THR A 78 -17.26 5.10 19.39
CA THR A 78 -18.20 4.41 20.26
C THR A 78 -18.24 2.91 19.96
N LYS A 79 -18.68 2.10 20.94
CA LYS A 79 -18.86 0.65 20.72
C LYS A 79 -19.90 0.36 19.62
N GLU A 80 -20.90 1.23 19.46
CA GLU A 80 -21.93 1.15 18.44
C GLU A 80 -21.37 1.38 17.03
N ALA A 81 -20.57 2.44 16.83
CA ALA A 81 -19.91 2.73 15.56
C ALA A 81 -18.88 1.65 15.18
N ASN A 82 -18.11 1.17 16.16
CA ASN A 82 -17.17 0.07 15.96
C ASN A 82 -17.90 -1.22 15.52
N ALA A 83 -18.98 -1.59 16.22
CA ALA A 83 -19.82 -2.71 15.79
C ALA A 83 -20.46 -2.48 14.42
N GLY A 84 -20.75 -1.23 14.05
CA GLY A 84 -21.21 -0.83 12.71
C GLY A 84 -20.20 -1.17 11.62
N GLY A 85 -18.95 -0.75 11.80
CA GLY A 85 -17.83 -1.07 10.91
C GLY A 85 -17.67 -2.58 10.71
N LEU A 86 -17.60 -3.35 11.80
CA LEU A 86 -17.52 -4.81 11.77
C LEU A 86 -18.65 -5.47 10.97
N ARG A 87 -19.90 -5.00 11.14
CA ARG A 87 -21.05 -5.53 10.40
C ARG A 87 -20.94 -5.20 8.90
N ALA A 88 -20.54 -3.98 8.55
CA ALA A 88 -20.37 -3.56 7.16
C ALA A 88 -19.26 -4.37 6.47
N THR A 89 -18.08 -4.47 7.08
CA THR A 89 -16.95 -5.26 6.57
C THR A 89 -17.34 -6.73 6.42
N LYS A 90 -17.99 -7.34 7.42
CA LYS A 90 -18.45 -8.75 7.35
C LYS A 90 -19.46 -8.97 6.23
N MET A 91 -20.42 -8.05 6.06
CA MET A 91 -21.39 -8.14 4.98
C MET A 91 -20.71 -8.06 3.61
N ALA A 92 -19.78 -7.11 3.43
CA ALA A 92 -19.00 -6.96 2.21
C ALA A 92 -18.21 -8.24 1.86
N ILE A 93 -17.53 -8.84 2.83
CA ILE A 93 -16.81 -10.11 2.64
C ILE A 93 -17.78 -11.23 2.25
N ASN A 94 -18.90 -11.38 2.96
CA ASN A 94 -19.90 -12.41 2.68
C ASN A 94 -20.48 -12.27 1.26
N MET A 95 -20.68 -11.04 0.78
CA MET A 95 -21.14 -10.79 -0.59
C MET A 95 -20.12 -11.25 -1.63
N ILE A 96 -18.81 -11.14 -1.36
CA ILE A 96 -17.77 -11.66 -2.26
C ILE A 96 -17.67 -13.19 -2.17
N GLY A 97 -17.75 -13.76 -0.98
CA GLY A 97 -17.62 -15.20 -0.74
C GLY A 97 -16.21 -15.71 -1.08
N ASP A 98 -16.14 -16.89 -1.70
CA ASP A 98 -14.87 -17.53 -2.06
C ASP A 98 -14.23 -17.00 -3.36
N ARG A 99 -14.79 -15.94 -3.93
CA ARG A 99 -14.25 -15.32 -5.14
C ARG A 99 -12.94 -14.60 -4.84
N ARG A 100 -12.00 -14.70 -5.77
CA ARG A 100 -10.75 -13.96 -5.79
C ARG A 100 -10.65 -13.17 -7.08
N LEU A 101 -9.88 -12.08 -7.06
CA LEU A 101 -9.61 -11.34 -8.28
C LEU A 101 -8.79 -12.24 -9.24
N PRO A 102 -9.24 -12.46 -10.49
CA PRO A 102 -8.45 -13.18 -11.48
C PRO A 102 -7.13 -12.47 -11.77
N VAL A 103 -6.08 -13.23 -12.07
CA VAL A 103 -4.78 -12.67 -12.46
C VAL A 103 -4.75 -12.53 -13.99
N ASP A 104 -5.22 -11.39 -14.47
CA ASP A 104 -5.06 -10.95 -15.86
C ASP A 104 -3.71 -10.25 -16.07
N ASP A 105 -3.49 -9.72 -17.28
CA ASP A 105 -2.24 -9.06 -17.63
C ASP A 105 -2.00 -7.76 -16.84
N GLU A 106 -3.06 -7.05 -16.43
CA GLU A 106 -2.93 -5.82 -15.64
C GLU A 106 -2.50 -6.17 -14.20
N VAL A 107 -3.12 -7.16 -13.59
CA VAL A 107 -2.74 -7.66 -12.26
C VAL A 107 -1.31 -8.22 -12.30
N ARG A 108 -0.95 -8.98 -13.34
CA ARG A 108 0.40 -9.55 -13.49
C ARG A 108 1.47 -8.47 -13.61
N GLN A 109 1.25 -7.45 -14.46
CA GLN A 109 2.19 -6.33 -14.60
C GLN A 109 2.39 -5.59 -13.27
N GLU A 110 1.30 -5.35 -12.54
CA GLU A 110 1.38 -4.68 -11.24
C GLU A 110 2.12 -5.54 -10.20
N MET A 111 1.90 -6.86 -10.19
CA MET A 111 2.65 -7.78 -9.32
C MET A 111 4.15 -7.79 -9.66
N GLU A 112 4.52 -7.80 -10.94
CA GLU A 112 5.91 -7.78 -11.39
C GLU A 112 6.63 -6.51 -10.92
N ILE A 113 6.02 -5.34 -11.12
CA ILE A 113 6.60 -4.06 -10.68
C ILE A 113 6.75 -4.00 -9.15
N ILE A 114 5.71 -4.37 -8.39
CA ILE A 114 5.78 -4.37 -6.92
C ILE A 114 6.85 -5.34 -6.42
N ARG A 115 6.99 -6.51 -7.04
CA ARG A 115 8.04 -7.48 -6.69
C ARG A 115 9.43 -6.91 -6.95
N MET A 116 9.66 -6.31 -8.13
CA MET A 116 10.93 -5.68 -8.45
C MET A 116 11.31 -4.59 -7.44
N GLU A 117 10.34 -3.76 -7.04
CA GLU A 117 10.55 -2.73 -6.01
C GLU A 117 10.91 -3.32 -4.65
N ALA A 118 10.10 -4.27 -4.17
CA ALA A 118 10.28 -4.88 -2.85
C ALA A 118 11.63 -5.62 -2.76
N CYS A 119 11.95 -6.45 -3.75
CA CYS A 119 13.22 -7.16 -3.81
C CYS A 119 14.41 -6.19 -3.90
N SER A 120 14.32 -5.11 -4.70
CA SER A 120 15.40 -4.12 -4.79
C SER A 120 15.72 -3.49 -3.42
N ILE A 121 14.70 -3.17 -2.62
CA ILE A 121 14.89 -2.61 -1.27
C ILE A 121 15.45 -3.67 -0.33
N LEU A 122 14.87 -4.87 -0.31
CA LEU A 122 15.27 -5.95 0.59
C LEU A 122 16.71 -6.42 0.32
N ASP A 123 17.05 -6.67 -0.94
CA ASP A 123 18.40 -7.10 -1.35
C ASP A 123 19.43 -6.04 -1.00
N ARG A 124 19.16 -4.77 -1.33
CA ARG A 124 20.09 -3.69 -1.00
C ARG A 124 20.25 -3.50 0.51
N THR A 125 19.18 -3.71 1.28
CA THR A 125 19.23 -3.65 2.75
C THR A 125 20.10 -4.78 3.31
N LEU A 126 19.97 -5.99 2.77
CA LEU A 126 20.81 -7.14 3.16
C LEU A 126 22.29 -6.92 2.80
N GLU A 127 22.58 -6.38 1.61
CA GLU A 127 23.93 -6.01 1.21
C GLU A 127 24.55 -4.99 2.17
N LEU A 128 23.80 -3.94 2.53
CA LEU A 128 24.27 -2.94 3.50
C LEU A 128 24.52 -3.54 4.88
N GLY A 129 23.79 -4.60 5.25
CA GLY A 129 23.95 -5.33 6.50
C GLY A 129 25.00 -6.44 6.47
N ASP A 130 25.72 -6.64 5.37
CA ASP A 130 26.63 -7.77 5.19
C ASP A 130 25.95 -9.13 5.46
N GLY A 131 24.66 -9.24 5.10
CA GLY A 131 23.80 -10.41 5.34
C GLY A 131 22.99 -10.38 6.65
N ASP A 132 23.27 -9.45 7.57
CA ASP A 132 22.47 -9.24 8.80
C ASP A 132 21.36 -8.21 8.54
N ILE A 133 20.10 -8.65 8.54
CA ILE A 133 18.95 -7.79 8.26
C ILE A 133 18.71 -6.71 9.33
N ALA A 134 19.07 -6.95 10.59
CA ALA A 134 18.89 -5.97 11.65
C ALA A 134 19.87 -4.80 11.50
N ILE A 135 21.14 -5.11 11.22
CA ILE A 135 22.15 -4.10 10.88
C ILE A 135 21.79 -3.42 9.55
N GLY A 136 21.36 -4.22 8.57
CA GLY A 136 20.90 -3.77 7.27
C GLY A 136 19.77 -2.74 7.37
N ALA A 137 18.77 -2.98 8.23
CA ALA A 137 17.65 -2.06 8.42
C ALA A 137 18.12 -0.69 8.94
N VAL A 138 19.01 -0.64 9.94
CA VAL A 138 19.55 0.62 10.46
C VAL A 138 20.32 1.37 9.37
N ARG A 139 21.25 0.69 8.69
CA ARG A 139 22.06 1.28 7.61
C ARG A 139 21.19 1.67 6.41
N GLY A 140 20.11 0.93 6.16
CA GLY A 140 19.15 1.16 5.09
C GLY A 140 18.39 2.47 5.27
N PHE A 141 17.94 2.78 6.49
CA PHE A 141 17.37 4.09 6.82
C PHE A 141 18.42 5.22 6.72
N GLU A 142 19.64 5.00 7.25
CA GLU A 142 20.72 6.00 7.18
C GLU A 142 21.10 6.35 5.73
N ALA A 143 21.06 5.36 4.84
CA ALA A 143 21.36 5.49 3.41
C ALA A 143 20.15 5.93 2.56
N GLY A 144 18.93 5.93 3.10
CA GLY A 144 17.70 6.24 2.35
C GLY A 144 17.22 5.11 1.41
N VAL A 145 17.82 3.92 1.51
CA VAL A 145 17.36 2.69 0.82
C VAL A 145 16.00 2.25 1.36
N ILE A 146 15.76 2.49 2.65
CA ILE A 146 14.44 2.41 3.29
C ILE A 146 14.04 3.83 3.65
N ASP A 147 12.94 4.30 3.08
CA ASP A 147 12.38 5.62 3.40
C ASP A 147 10.86 5.53 3.41
N VAL A 148 10.24 6.05 4.48
CA VAL A 148 8.81 5.98 4.71
C VAL A 148 8.20 7.37 4.51
N PRO A 149 7.31 7.55 3.52
CA PRO A 149 6.68 8.84 3.28
C PRO A 149 5.96 9.37 4.51
N TRP A 150 6.08 10.68 4.75
CA TRP A 150 5.39 11.39 5.85
C TRP A 150 5.76 10.90 7.26
N ALA A 151 6.89 10.19 7.41
CA ALA A 151 7.29 9.67 8.71
C ALA A 151 7.73 10.79 9.67
N PRO A 152 7.28 10.78 10.94
CA PRO A 152 7.80 11.69 11.97
C PRO A 152 9.18 11.26 12.49
N ASN A 153 9.68 10.10 12.07
CA ASN A 153 10.97 9.58 12.49
C ASN A 153 12.10 10.39 11.85
N ARG A 154 12.91 11.06 12.67
CA ARG A 154 14.09 11.83 12.24
C ARG A 154 15.14 11.02 11.45
N HIS A 155 15.10 9.69 11.53
CA HIS A 155 16.02 8.80 10.83
C HIS A 155 15.52 8.41 9.43
N SER A 156 14.24 8.67 9.11
CA SER A 156 13.77 8.60 7.72
C SER A 156 14.26 9.83 6.97
N LYS A 157 14.68 9.66 5.72
CA LYS A 157 15.14 10.79 4.89
C LYS A 157 13.99 11.70 4.48
N GLY A 158 12.78 11.15 4.32
CA GLY A 158 11.60 11.89 3.88
C GLY A 158 11.71 12.42 2.45
N MET A 159 12.55 11.78 1.62
CA MET A 159 12.81 12.17 0.24
C MET A 159 11.89 11.44 -0.74
N VAL A 160 11.31 10.30 -0.33
CA VAL A 160 10.32 9.57 -1.12
C VAL A 160 8.96 10.26 -1.03
N ILE A 161 8.48 10.76 -2.17
CA ILE A 161 7.17 11.42 -2.26
C ILE A 161 6.23 10.56 -3.12
N PRO A 162 5.16 9.99 -2.52
CA PRO A 162 4.17 9.23 -3.27
C PRO A 162 3.11 10.15 -3.88
N VAL A 163 2.59 9.78 -5.04
CA VAL A 163 1.44 10.43 -5.70
C VAL A 163 0.65 9.40 -6.49
N ARG A 164 -0.64 9.63 -6.73
CA ARG A 164 -1.47 8.70 -7.51
C ARG A 164 -1.31 8.90 -9.02
N ASP A 165 -1.42 7.81 -9.78
CA ASP A 165 -1.51 7.86 -11.25
C ASP A 165 -2.94 8.08 -11.75
N ALA A 166 -3.14 8.02 -13.08
CA ALA A 166 -4.43 8.26 -13.71
C ALA A 166 -5.53 7.25 -13.34
N LYS A 167 -5.11 6.06 -12.87
CA LYS A 167 -5.97 4.98 -12.35
C LYS A 167 -6.07 4.99 -10.83
N ARG A 168 -5.53 6.04 -10.18
CA ARG A 168 -5.50 6.25 -8.73
C ARG A 168 -4.57 5.31 -7.96
N ALA A 169 -3.74 4.53 -8.65
CA ALA A 169 -2.73 3.67 -8.02
C ALA A 169 -1.57 4.54 -7.51
N VAL A 170 -1.01 4.20 -6.35
CA VAL A 170 0.11 4.93 -5.74
C VAL A 170 1.38 4.64 -6.54
N ARG A 171 2.11 5.71 -6.86
CA ARG A 171 3.38 5.73 -7.58
C ARG A 171 4.36 6.66 -6.86
N TYR A 172 5.62 6.64 -7.30
CA TYR A 172 6.65 7.55 -6.79
C TYR A 172 6.76 8.79 -7.68
N LEU A 173 6.46 9.96 -7.10
CA LEU A 173 6.79 11.26 -7.68
C LEU A 173 8.30 11.50 -7.56
N GLU A 174 8.79 11.37 -6.33
CA GLU A 174 10.21 11.44 -5.98
C GLU A 174 10.65 10.11 -5.39
N PHE A 175 11.75 9.57 -5.90
CA PHE A 175 12.27 8.26 -5.50
C PHE A 175 13.26 8.33 -4.33
N GLY A 176 13.78 9.51 -4.00
CA GLY A 176 14.91 9.64 -3.09
C GLY A 176 16.06 8.69 -3.46
N ASP A 177 16.57 7.99 -2.44
CA ASP A 177 17.65 7.02 -2.57
C ASP A 177 17.16 5.56 -2.71
N LEU A 178 15.88 5.35 -3.06
CA LEU A 178 15.37 4.01 -3.31
C LEU A 178 16.17 3.32 -4.43
N PRO A 179 16.61 2.06 -4.22
CA PRO A 179 17.55 1.35 -5.10
C PRO A 179 16.88 0.78 -6.35
N PHE A 180 15.90 1.48 -6.92
CA PHE A 180 15.16 1.01 -8.08
C PHE A 180 15.97 1.14 -9.37
N SER A 181 15.81 0.13 -10.23
CA SER A 181 16.37 0.15 -11.58
C SER A 181 15.79 1.29 -12.42
N LYS A 182 16.47 1.61 -13.52
CA LYS A 182 15.98 2.61 -14.48
C LYS A 182 14.60 2.24 -15.04
N GLU A 183 14.37 0.96 -15.31
CA GLU A 183 13.11 0.42 -15.82
C GLU A 183 11.94 0.70 -14.87
N VAL A 184 12.10 0.39 -13.57
CA VAL A 184 11.07 0.68 -12.55
C VAL A 184 10.80 2.18 -12.48
N LYS A 185 11.84 3.01 -12.44
CA LYS A 185 11.69 4.47 -12.40
C LYS A 185 10.97 5.01 -13.65
N GLU A 186 11.24 4.45 -14.82
CA GLU A 186 10.59 4.83 -16.08
C GLU A 186 9.12 4.40 -16.12
N TYR A 187 8.78 3.23 -15.57
CA TYR A 187 7.39 2.78 -15.44
C TYR A 187 6.54 3.77 -14.62
N HIS A 188 7.01 4.18 -13.44
CA HIS A 188 6.32 5.17 -12.60
C HIS A 188 6.16 6.51 -13.31
N LYS A 189 7.22 7.01 -13.93
CA LYS A 189 7.17 8.27 -14.70
C LYS A 189 6.16 8.20 -15.84
N ALA A 190 6.05 7.07 -16.54
CA ALA A 190 5.06 6.87 -17.58
C ALA A 190 3.63 6.88 -17.01
N LYS A 191 3.37 6.20 -15.90
CA LYS A 191 2.05 6.21 -15.23
C LYS A 191 1.64 7.59 -14.74
N LEU A 192 2.58 8.35 -14.18
CA LEU A 192 2.33 9.74 -13.80
C LEU A 192 2.05 10.62 -15.01
N LYS A 193 2.76 10.38 -16.13
CA LYS A 193 2.54 11.13 -17.36
C LYS A 193 1.13 10.96 -17.92
N GLU A 194 0.54 9.78 -17.79
CA GLU A 194 -0.86 9.54 -18.14
C GLU A 194 -1.81 10.46 -17.34
N ARG A 195 -1.56 10.66 -16.04
CA ARG A 195 -2.35 11.57 -15.19
C ARG A 195 -2.13 13.02 -15.59
N GLU A 196 -0.88 13.42 -15.84
CA GLU A 196 -0.54 14.77 -16.28
C GLU A 196 -1.29 15.17 -17.56
N VAL A 197 -1.36 14.24 -18.52
CA VAL A 197 -2.07 14.46 -19.78
C VAL A 197 -3.58 14.54 -19.53
N LYS A 198 -4.14 13.65 -18.71
CA LYS A 198 -5.57 13.62 -18.39
C LYS A 198 -6.04 14.88 -17.67
N GLU A 199 -5.24 15.40 -16.75
CA GLU A 199 -5.59 16.58 -15.92
C GLU A 199 -5.03 17.90 -16.48
N ASN A 200 -4.29 17.84 -17.59
CA ASN A 200 -3.61 18.98 -18.20
C ASN A 200 -2.79 19.82 -17.20
N ARG A 201 -2.10 19.14 -16.29
CA ARG A 201 -1.26 19.76 -15.26
C ARG A 201 -0.12 18.83 -14.87
N LYS A 202 0.96 19.39 -14.33
CA LYS A 202 2.09 18.61 -13.81
C LYS A 202 1.73 17.96 -12.49
N MET A 203 2.20 16.73 -12.27
CA MET A 203 2.16 16.12 -10.95
C MET A 203 3.29 16.73 -10.13
N ASP A 204 2.95 17.20 -8.94
CA ASP A 204 3.85 17.94 -8.07
C ASP A 204 3.56 17.61 -6.59
N TYR A 205 4.32 18.26 -5.71
CA TYR A 205 4.22 18.04 -4.27
C TYR A 205 2.86 18.45 -3.69
N GLU A 206 2.23 19.49 -4.23
CA GLU A 206 0.87 19.89 -3.82
C GLU A 206 -0.16 18.82 -4.18
N THR A 207 0.00 18.19 -5.36
CA THR A 207 -0.81 17.05 -5.76
C THR A 207 -0.63 15.86 -4.82
N ALA A 208 0.61 15.57 -4.43
CA ALA A 208 0.90 14.50 -3.47
C ALA A 208 0.23 14.76 -2.11
N ILE A 209 0.28 15.99 -1.59
CA ILE A 209 -0.43 16.37 -0.35
C ILE A 209 -1.95 16.20 -0.52
N PHE A 210 -2.50 16.66 -1.64
CA PHE A 210 -3.93 16.56 -1.89
C PHE A 210 -4.40 15.09 -1.88
N ASP A 211 -3.68 14.21 -2.58
CA ASP A 211 -4.01 12.77 -2.70
C ASP A 211 -4.07 12.03 -1.34
N VAL A 212 -3.37 12.54 -0.30
CA VAL A 212 -3.45 12.00 1.08
C VAL A 212 -4.85 12.20 1.66
N SER A 213 -5.51 13.31 1.33
CA SER A 213 -6.79 13.71 1.90
C SER A 213 -7.98 13.58 0.94
N GLU A 214 -7.74 13.26 -0.33
CA GLU A 214 -8.74 13.28 -1.40
C GLU A 214 -10.01 12.47 -1.07
N ILE A 215 -9.87 11.27 -0.47
CA ILE A 215 -11.02 10.40 -0.13
C ILE A 215 -11.96 11.08 0.87
N SER A 216 -11.42 11.89 1.80
CA SER A 216 -12.25 12.64 2.76
C SER A 216 -13.02 13.80 2.13
N GLN A 217 -12.62 14.23 0.93
CA GLN A 217 -13.14 15.42 0.26
C GLN A 217 -14.07 15.11 -0.91
N PHE A 218 -14.31 13.83 -1.24
CA PHE A 218 -15.26 13.50 -2.31
C PHE A 218 -16.65 14.04 -2.00
N ILE A 219 -17.21 14.76 -2.98
CA ILE A 219 -18.54 15.35 -2.96
C ILE A 219 -19.58 14.28 -3.27
#